data_AF-A0A2A2IPK3-F1
#
_entry.id   AF-A0A2A2IPK3-F1
#
_cell.length_a   1.000
_cell.length_b   1.000
_cell.length_c   1.000
_cell.angle_alpha   90.00
_cell.angle_beta   90.00
_cell.angle_gamma   90.00
#
_symmetry.space_group_name_H-M   'P 1'
#
loop_
_entity.id
_entity.type
_entity.pdbx_description
1 polymer ?
#
loop_
_entity_poly.entity_id
_entity_poly.type
_entity_poly.pdbx_seq_one_letter_code
_entity_poly.pdbx_strand_id
1 'polypeptide(L)' 'MAYKIYKQKLLHILAEQQEDGSYVIKPYRYSENGDVELLNADSTQTMPQEIFEQNYEVVEE' A
#
# COMPACT_ATOMS: atom_id res chain seq x y z
N MET A 1 3.98 7.81 -12.14
CA MET A 1 3.18 7.08 -11.14
C MET A 1 4.12 6.66 -10.04
N ALA A 2 3.86 7.09 -8.80
CA ALA A 2 4.71 6.81 -7.64
C ALA A 2 3.85 6.15 -6.57
N TYR A 3 4.24 4.96 -6.13
CA TYR A 3 3.61 4.28 -5.00
C TYR A 3 4.09 4.93 -3.71
N LYS A 4 3.16 5.23 -2.79
CA LYS A 4 3.48 5.67 -1.43
C LYS A 4 3.39 4.48 -0.47
N ILE A 5 4.19 4.52 0.59
CA ILE A 5 4.24 3.46 1.59
C ILE A 5 3.26 3.78 2.72
N TYR A 6 2.39 2.83 3.02
CA TYR A 6 1.47 2.90 4.15
C TYR A 6 1.57 1.66 5.03
N LYS A 7 1.13 1.79 6.29
CA LYS A 7 1.02 0.66 7.22
C LYS A 7 -0.39 0.52 7.75
N GLN A 8 -0.84 -0.73 7.90
CA GLN A 8 -2.00 -1.10 8.70
C GLN A 8 -1.52 -2.11 9.76
N LYS A 9 -1.47 -1.67 11.02
CA LYS A 9 -0.92 -2.48 12.13
C LYS A 9 0.52 -2.95 11.84
N LEU A 10 0.72 -4.24 11.54
CA LEU A 10 2.01 -4.86 11.24
C LEU A 10 2.24 -5.08 9.73
N LEU A 11 1.23 -4.80 8.90
CA LEU A 11 1.30 -4.98 7.46
C LEU A 11 1.76 -3.68 6.80
N HIS A 12 2.77 -3.79 5.94
CA HIS A 12 3.19 -2.69 5.07
C HIS A 12 2.57 -2.89 3.68
N ILE A 13 2.08 -1.79 3.10
CA ILE A 13 1.46 -1.78 1.79
C ILE A 13 2.03 -0.65 0.94
N LEU A 14 2.07 -0.88 -0.36
CA LEU A 14 2.21 0.15 -1.36
C LEU A 14 0.80 0.58 -1.77
N ALA A 15 0.51 1.88 -1.77
CA ALA A 15 -0.75 2.39 -2.26
C ALA A 15 -0.55 3.42 -3.37
N GLU A 16 -1.46 3.38 -4.34
CA GLU A 16 -1.54 4.33 -5.44
C GLU A 16 -2.98 4.85 -5.54
N GLN A 17 -3.13 6.17 -5.45
CA GLN A 17 -4.42 6.82 -5.66
C GLN A 17 -4.76 6.83 -7.15
N GLN A 18 -5.98 6.43 -7.49
CA GLN A 18 -6.55 6.43 -8.83
C GLN A 18 -7.23 7.77 -9.13
N GLU A 19 -7.55 8.03 -10.40
CA GLU A 19 -8.22 9.27 -10.83
C GLU A 19 -9.60 9.47 -10.20
N ASP A 20 -10.28 8.37 -9.84
CA ASP A 20 -11.59 8.39 -9.16
C ASP A 20 -11.48 8.60 -7.63
N GLY A 21 -10.26 8.78 -7.11
CA GLY A 21 -9.96 8.95 -5.69
C GLY A 21 -9.79 7.64 -4.92
N SER A 22 -10.11 6.49 -5.48
CA SER A 22 -9.87 5.19 -4.84
C SER A 22 -8.38 4.86 -4.73
N TYR A 23 -8.01 3.95 -3.83
CA TYR A 23 -6.63 3.50 -3.65
C TYR A 23 -6.48 2.06 -4.07
N VAL A 24 -5.47 1.80 -4.90
CA VAL A 24 -4.99 0.45 -5.21
C VAL A 24 -3.87 0.11 -4.24
N ILE A 25 -4.06 -0.93 -3.44
CA ILE A 25 -3.10 -1.37 -2.42
C ILE A 25 -2.46 -2.70 -2.79
N LYS A 26 -1.19 -2.85 -2.44
CA LYS A 26 -0.41 -4.09 -2.60
C LYS A 26 0.41 -4.36 -1.33
N PRO A 27 0.26 -5.54 -0.69
CA PRO A 27 1.08 -5.89 0.47
C PRO A 27 2.53 -6.13 0.04
N TYR A 28 3.46 -5.58 0.82
CA TYR A 28 4.89 -5.78 0.61
C TYR A 28 5.60 -6.10 1.92
N ARG A 29 6.82 -6.63 1.80
CA ARG A 29 7.76 -6.78 2.90
C ARG A 29 9.13 -6.27 2.48
N TYR A 30 9.96 -5.91 3.46
CA TYR A 30 11.38 -5.75 3.20
C TYR A 30 12.05 -7.13 3.15
N SER A 31 12.87 -7.38 2.12
CA SER A 31 13.76 -8.54 2.07
C SER A 31 14.87 -8.38 3.12
N GLU A 32 15.64 -9.44 3.37
CA GLU A 32 16.82 -9.37 4.26
C GLU A 32 17.87 -8.35 3.77
N ASN A 33 17.84 -7.99 2.48
CA ASN A 33 18.73 -6.99 1.88
C ASN A 33 18.17 -5.56 1.94
N GLY A 34 16.96 -5.37 2.48
CA GLY A 34 16.28 -4.07 2.56
C GLY A 34 15.50 -3.70 1.29
N ASP A 35 15.39 -4.59 0.31
CA ASP A 35 14.59 -4.36 -0.90
C ASP A 35 13.09 -4.54 -0.63
N VAL A 36 12.25 -3.81 -1.34
CA VAL A 36 10.79 -3.98 -1.29
C VAL A 36 10.39 -5.19 -2.13
N GLU A 37 9.86 -6.23 -1.49
CA GLU A 37 9.29 -7.41 -2.13
C GLU A 37 7.77 -7.41 -2.00
N LEU A 38 7.07 -7.55 -3.14
CA LEU A 38 5.64 -7.78 -3.13
C LEU A 38 5.34 -9.17 -2.55
N LEU A 39 4.49 -9.22 -1.52
CA LEU A 39 4.13 -10.48 -0.86
C LEU A 39 3.34 -11.40 -1.78
N ASN A 40 2.53 -10.84 -2.68
CA ASN A 40 1.82 -11.55 -3.74
C ASN A 40 1.53 -10.56 -4.88
N ALA A 41 2.12 -10.78 -6.06
CA ALA A 41 1.97 -9.88 -7.21
C ALA A 41 0.49 -9.72 -7.66
N ASP A 42 -0.32 -10.77 -7.47
CA ASP A 42 -1.73 -10.79 -7.82
C ASP A 42 -2.67 -10.31 -6.69
N SER A 43 -2.17 -10.10 -5.46
CA SER A 43 -2.99 -9.61 -4.34
C SER A 43 -3.10 -8.09 -4.36
N THR A 44 -3.70 -7.59 -5.43
CA THR A 44 -4.05 -6.18 -5.56
C THR A 44 -5.48 -5.99 -5.07
N GLN A 45 -5.70 -5.03 -4.18
CA GLN A 45 -7.03 -4.68 -3.69
C GLN A 45 -7.31 -3.21 -3.95
N THR A 46 -8.51 -2.90 -4.46
CA THR A 46 -8.98 -1.52 -4.57
C THR A 46 -9.87 -1.19 -3.38
N MET A 47 -9.62 -0.05 -2.75
CA MET A 47 -10.38 0.43 -1.60
C MET A 47 -10.82 1.89 -1.81
N PRO A 48 -12.03 2.27 -1.38
CA PRO A 48 -12.44 3.68 -1.38
C PRO A 48 -11.52 4.53 -0.48
N GLN A 49 -11.31 5.81 -0.85
CA GLN A 49 -10.48 6.75 -0.09
C GLN A 49 -10.80 6.79 1.40
N GLU A 50 -12.08 6.92 1.74
CA GLU A 50 -12.52 7.02 3.14
C GLU A 50 -12.11 5.78 3.95
N ILE A 51 -12.28 4.59 3.38
CA ILE A 51 -11.89 3.34 4.03
C ILE A 51 -10.36 3.25 4.13
N PHE A 52 -9.64 3.67 3.09
CA PHE A 52 -8.19 3.64 3.07
C PHE A 52 -7.58 4.55 4.16
N GLU A 53 -7.97 5.82 4.20
CA GLU A 53 -7.44 6.81 5.14
C GLU A 53 -7.81 6.51 6.60
N GLN A 54 -8.92 5.80 6.85
CA GLN A 54 -9.27 5.33 8.22
C GLN A 54 -8.42 4.15 8.70
N ASN A 55 -7.84 3.38 7.78
CA ASN A 55 -7.20 2.10 8.09
C ASN A 55 -5.69 2.09 7.91
N TYR A 56 -5.15 3.06 7.18
CA TYR A 56 -3.75 3.10 6.79
C TYR A 56 -3.10 4.43 7.15
N GLU A 57 -1.96 4.35 7.84
CA GLU A 57 -1.13 5.51 8.16
C GLU A 57 0.01 5.63 7.14
N VAL A 58 0.30 6.85 6.68
CA VAL A 58 1.48 7.13 5.85
C VAL A 58 2.75 6.84 6.67
N VAL A 59 3.68 6.09 6.08
CA VAL A 59 4.98 5.80 6.71
C VAL A 59 6.08 6.62 6.05
N GLU A 60 6.09 6.67 4.71
CA GLU A 60 7.03 7.45 3.91
C GLU A 60 6.32 7.99 2.66
N GLU A 61 6.61 9.25 2.30
CA GLU A 61 6.12 9.93 1.10
C GLU A 61 7.09 9.83 -0.08
#